data_AF-B9BM38-F1
#
_entry.id   AF-B9BM38-F1
#
_cell.length_a   1.000
_cell.length_b   1.000
_cell.length_c   1.000
_cell.angle_alpha   90.00
_cell.angle_beta   90.00
_cell.angle_gamma   90.00
#
_symmetry.space_group_name_H-M   'P 1'
#
loop_
_entity.id
_entity.type
_entity.pdbx_description
1 polymer ?
#
loop_
_entity_poly.entity_id
_entity_poly.type
_entity_poly.pdbx_seq_one_letter_code
_entity_poly.pdbx_strand_id
1 'polypeptide(L)' 'MASNLHDLPDSPCIGVCSTLFDEVCKGCGRTATEVSNWVFMSDDEKRAVWTRITREGTAMRFRNDKL' A
#
# COMPACT_ATOMS: atom_id res chain seq x y z
N MET A 1 -9.10 16.71 5.62
CA MET A 1 -8.16 15.57 5.54
C MET A 1 -8.95 14.29 5.84
N ALA A 2 -9.92 13.95 5.00
CA ALA A 2 -10.64 12.68 5.09
C ALA A 2 -10.61 12.10 3.68
N SER A 3 -9.78 11.07 3.50
CA SER A 3 -9.76 10.26 2.29
C SER A 3 -11.15 9.63 2.17
N ASN A 4 -11.89 9.89 1.08
CA ASN A 4 -13.22 9.30 0.86
C ASN A 4 -13.15 7.81 0.46
N LEU A 5 -12.16 7.08 0.98
CA LEU A 5 -11.97 5.66 0.74
C LEU A 5 -12.59 4.88 1.90
N HIS A 6 -13.90 5.03 2.10
CA HIS A 6 -14.62 4.48 3.25
C HIS A 6 -14.51 2.94 3.38
N ASP A 7 -14.13 2.25 2.30
CA ASP A 7 -14.04 0.79 2.26
C ASP A 7 -12.61 0.23 2.42
N LEU A 8 -11.57 1.07 2.47
CA LEU A 8 -10.17 0.63 2.65
C LEU A 8 -9.48 1.43 3.75
N PRO A 9 -8.51 0.83 4.47
CA PRO A 9 -7.72 1.57 5.44
C PRO A 9 -7.00 2.76 4.81
N ASP A 10 -6.81 3.84 5.59
CA ASP A 10 -6.13 5.06 5.15
C ASP A 10 -4.72 4.85 4.59
N SER A 11 -4.09 3.71 4.90
CA SER A 11 -2.77 3.32 4.40
C SER A 11 -2.63 1.79 4.29
N PRO A 12 -1.96 1.28 3.25
CA PRO A 12 -1.67 -0.15 3.14
C PRO A 12 -0.52 -0.61 4.04
N CYS A 13 0.15 0.29 4.77
CA CYS A 13 1.26 -0.08 5.66
C CYS A 13 0.83 -1.05 6.78
N ILE A 14 1.72 -1.98 7.14
CA ILE A 14 1.53 -2.92 8.26
C ILE A 14 2.66 -2.86 9.30
N GLY A 15 3.47 -1.78 9.28
CA GLY A 15 4.62 -1.62 10.18
C GLY A 15 5.86 -2.43 9.82
N VAL A 16 5.83 -3.18 8.71
CA VAL A 16 6.99 -3.91 8.18
C VAL A 16 7.45 -3.29 6.87
N CYS A 17 8.72 -2.90 6.79
CA CYS A 17 9.30 -2.27 5.61
C CYS A 17 10.54 -3.04 5.13
N SER A 18 10.63 -3.27 3.82
CA SER A 18 11.81 -3.89 3.19
C SER A 18 12.39 -3.04 2.06
N THR A 19 11.93 -1.80 1.86
CA THR A 19 12.34 -0.94 0.73
C THR A 19 13.78 -0.45 0.79
N LEU A 20 14.50 -0.75 1.89
CA LEU A 20 15.95 -0.55 1.96
C LEU A 20 16.71 -1.56 1.10
N PHE A 21 16.10 -2.71 0.79
CA PHE A 21 16.75 -3.84 0.09
C PHE A 21 15.92 -4.39 -1.07
N ASP A 22 14.63 -4.06 -1.14
CA ASP A 22 13.71 -4.48 -2.20
C ASP A 22 13.10 -3.27 -2.92
N GLU A 23 12.91 -3.34 -4.23
CA GLU A 23 12.21 -2.31 -5.01
C GLU A 23 10.74 -2.15 -4.59
N VAL A 24 10.12 -3.26 -4.16
CA VAL A 24 8.73 -3.31 -3.67
C VAL A 24 8.72 -3.85 -2.24
N CYS A 25 8.07 -3.12 -1.34
CA CYS A 25 7.94 -3.49 0.06
C CYS A 25 7.20 -4.83 0.21
N LYS A 26 7.87 -5.86 0.74
CA LYS A 26 7.25 -7.16 1.02
C LYS A 26 6.12 -7.08 2.06
N GLY A 27 6.08 -6.02 2.87
CA GLY A 27 5.04 -5.78 3.87
C GLY A 27 3.73 -5.28 3.24
N CYS A 28 3.79 -4.14 2.54
CA CYS A 28 2.62 -3.43 2.05
C CYS A 28 2.45 -3.38 0.52
N GLY A 29 3.41 -3.87 -0.27
CA GLY A 29 3.34 -3.90 -1.73
C GLY A 29 3.64 -2.57 -2.43
N ARG A 30 3.99 -1.53 -1.69
CA ARG A 30 4.36 -0.21 -2.24
C ARG A 30 5.84 -0.11 -2.59
N THR A 31 6.17 0.76 -3.55
CA THR A 31 7.56 1.16 -3.83
C THR A 31 8.08 2.13 -2.76
N ALA A 32 9.40 2.34 -2.69
CA ALA A 32 10.00 3.33 -1.78
C ALA A 32 9.40 4.74 -1.96
N THR A 33 9.20 5.16 -3.22
CA THR A 33 8.61 6.45 -3.58
C THR A 33 7.19 6.60 -3.03
N GLU A 34 6.36 5.58 -3.17
CA GLU A 34 4.97 5.59 -2.69
C GLU A 34 4.87 5.55 -1.17
N VAL A 35 5.81 4.87 -0.50
CA VAL A 35 5.89 4.89 0.96
C VAL A 35 6.21 6.30 1.46
N SER A 36 7.23 6.94 0.88
CA SER A 36 7.70 8.27 1.30
C SER A 36 6.70 9.38 0.97
N ASN A 37 6.02 9.28 -0.18
CA ASN A 37 5.13 10.34 -0.66
C ASN A 37 3.66 10.15 -0.27
N TRP A 38 3.29 9.06 0.42
CA TRP A 38 1.89 8.69 0.66
C TRP A 38 0.99 9.83 1.15
N VAL A 39 1.49 10.65 2.09
CA VAL A 39 0.72 11.75 2.69
C VAL A 39 0.47 12.90 1.71
N PHE A 40 1.30 13.03 0.69
CA PHE A 40 1.20 14.06 -0.35
C PHE A 40 0.43 13.60 -1.60
N MET A 41 0.17 12.29 -1.72
CA MET A 41 -0.59 11.73 -2.83
C MET A 41 -2.07 12.14 -2.76
N SER A 42 -2.62 12.50 -3.91
CA SER A 42 -4.05 12.69 -4.13
C SER A 42 -4.83 11.39 -3.93
N ASP A 43 -6.15 11.50 -3.77
CA ASP A 43 -7.01 10.33 -3.59
C ASP A 43 -6.99 9.39 -4.81
N ASP A 44 -6.84 9.93 -6.02
CA ASP A 44 -6.71 9.13 -7.24
C ASP A 44 -5.41 8.35 -7.28
N GLU A 45 -4.29 8.97 -6.90
CA GLU A 45 -3.01 8.30 -6.81
C GLU A 45 -3.02 7.20 -5.74
N LYS A 46 -3.63 7.48 -4.57
CA LYS A 46 -3.82 6.47 -3.51
C LYS A 46 -4.68 5.30 -3.98
N ARG A 47 -5.77 5.56 -4.72
CA ARG A 47 -6.61 4.54 -5.34
C ARG A 47 -5.85 3.71 -6.36
N ALA A 48 -4.99 4.33 -7.17
CA ALA A 48 -4.17 3.61 -8.15
C ALA A 48 -3.18 2.65 -7.45
N VAL A 49 -2.54 3.11 -6.37
CA VAL A 49 -1.68 2.24 -5.54
C VAL A 49 -2.47 1.08 -4.97
N TRP A 50 -3.61 1.34 -4.32
CA TRP A 50 -4.48 0.30 -3.77
C TRP A 50 -4.90 -0.73 -4.81
N THR A 51 -5.35 -0.27 -5.98
CA THR A 51 -5.75 -1.14 -7.09
C THR A 51 -4.59 -2.05 -7.51
N ARG A 52 -3.37 -1.50 -7.65
CA ARG A 52 -2.19 -2.29 -8.02
C ARG A 52 -1.86 -3.33 -6.97
N ILE A 53 -1.66 -2.92 -5.71
CA ILE A 53 -1.18 -3.83 -4.66
C ILE A 53 -2.18 -4.94 -4.37
N THR A 54 -3.49 -4.65 -4.44
CA THR A 54 -4.55 -5.65 -4.27
C THR A 54 -4.58 -6.62 -5.45
N ARG A 55 -4.42 -6.12 -6.69
CA ARG A 55 -4.32 -6.98 -7.89
C ARG A 55 -3.11 -7.91 -7.82
N GLU A 56 -1.97 -7.41 -7.35
CA GLU A 56 -0.75 -8.20 -7.22
C GLU A 56 -0.85 -9.23 -6.10
N GLY A 57 -1.37 -8.85 -4.93
CA GLY A 57 -1.63 -9.76 -3.81
C GLY A 57 -0.38 -10.47 -3.27
N THR A 58 0.82 -9.96 -3.55
CA THR A 58 2.11 -10.60 -3.23
C THR A 58 2.64 -10.23 -1.83
N ALA A 59 2.20 -9.09 -1.29
CA ALA A 59 2.66 -8.56 -0.02
C ALA A 59 2.08 -9.30 1.20
N MET A 60 2.79 -9.26 2.33
CA MET A 60 2.39 -9.90 3.59
C MET A 60 0.99 -9.50 4.07
N ARG A 61 0.57 -8.25 3.82
CA ARG A 61 -0.77 -7.77 4.12
C ARG A 61 -1.89 -8.67 3.60
N PHE A 62 -1.68 -9.34 2.47
CA PHE A 62 -2.70 -10.16 1.80
C PHE A 62 -2.66 -11.65 2.19
N ARG A 63 -1.73 -12.08 3.07
CA ARG A 63 -1.60 -13.51 3.41
C ARG A 63 -2.81 -14.08 4.15
N ASN A 64 -3.52 -13.26 4.92
CA ASN A 64 -4.68 -13.71 5.70
C ASN A 64 -6.01 -13.54 4.95
N ASP A 65 -6.00 -12.96 3.74
CA ASP A 65 -7.19 -12.65 2.96
C ASP A 65 -7.65 -13.83 2.07
N LYS A 66 -7.01 -15.01 2.25
CA LYS A 66 -7.27 -16.25 1.49
C LYS A 66 -7.82 -17.38 2.37
N LEU A 67 -8.28 -17.07 3.59
CA LEU A 67 -8.96 -18.01 4.50
C LEU A 67 -10.47 -17.82 4.43
#